data_AF-A0A8J4VQ11-F1
#
_entry.id   AF-A0A8J4VQ11-F1
#
_cell.length_a   1.000
_cell.length_b   1.000
_cell.length_c   1.000
_cell.angle_alpha   90.00
_cell.angle_beta   90.00
_cell.angle_gamma   90.00
#
_symmetry.space_group_name_H-M   'P 1'
#
loop_
_entity.id
_entity.type
_entity.pdbx_description
1 polymer ?
#
loop_
_entity_poly.entity_id
_entity_poly.type
_entity_poly.pdbx_seq_one_letter_code
_entity_poly.pdbx_strand_id
1 'polypeptide(L)'
;MHKCCLPSGVPSESPGAYEKSLVHKIFGGHLRSQLKCLQCSYCSNKYDPFLDLSLEIVQADSWHKAVANFTAAEQLDGGERQYQCQQCKQKVRALKQLTVHKAPYVLAIHLKRFHSHDPGQKIKKKVHIGPTIDLRPFVSGSYDLSCSYGFSKYCGHVTLPDVISCYWYQEILTDPSYARQFVLMTNLHNGNTGVNFDDEESVQCFLGGLVIRSLSISTSNWRCAETLGDYLAERNIMGIYDVDTRAITRRLRQDGSLIGVLSTEESKTDEELLELSCSWDIIGKDLMLGVSCKTPYEWTDNTKSQWDFNANGRDGNTFHVVAYDFGIKHNILRRLPSYGCKIRVVPSTWPASETLRIKPNGVLFSNGPRDPSAVPYAVETVKEILGKLPVFGICMGHQLLGQALGGKTFKMKFGHHGGNHLIRNLRSGHVEISAQNHNYAVDPASLPEGVEVTHINLNDGSCAGLAYPAQNIMSLQYHLEASLGPHDLGNGNGHPLSLSLSLTCTYRINLHPL
;
A
#
# COMPACT_ATOMS: atom_id res chain seq x y z
N MET A 1 2.94 32.89 -0.16
CA MET A 1 3.93 32.18 -1.01
C MET A 1 3.38 31.69 -2.36
N HIS A 2 2.07 31.71 -2.64
CA HIS A 2 1.52 31.16 -3.90
C HIS A 2 1.38 32.12 -5.11
N LYS A 3 1.76 33.40 -5.01
CA LYS A 3 1.64 34.35 -6.14
C LYS A 3 2.75 34.21 -7.20
N CYS A 4 3.85 33.51 -6.91
CA CYS A 4 5.01 33.44 -7.80
C CYS A 4 4.97 32.30 -8.84
N CYS A 5 3.90 31.49 -8.87
CA CYS A 5 3.83 30.30 -9.72
C CYS A 5 2.70 30.33 -10.77
N LEU A 6 1.95 31.44 -10.88
CA LEU A 6 0.91 31.56 -11.91
C LEU A 6 1.51 32.18 -13.18
N PRO A 7 1.25 31.61 -14.38
CA PRO A 7 1.65 32.22 -15.64
C PRO A 7 1.07 33.64 -15.79
N SER A 8 1.85 34.54 -16.37
CA SER A 8 1.42 35.89 -16.71
C SER A 8 0.15 35.84 -17.58
N GLY A 9 -0.97 36.38 -17.10
CA GLY A 9 -2.23 36.46 -17.86
C GLY A 9 -3.38 35.58 -17.37
N VAL A 10 -3.20 34.74 -16.33
CA VAL A 10 -4.33 34.07 -15.68
C VAL A 10 -5.06 35.09 -14.78
N PRO A 11 -6.36 35.39 -15.02
CA PRO A 11 -7.10 36.32 -14.17
C PRO A 11 -7.09 35.79 -12.74
N SER A 12 -6.75 36.66 -11.76
CA SER A 12 -6.82 36.27 -10.36
C SER A 12 -8.26 35.88 -10.05
N GLU A 13 -8.49 34.61 -9.70
CA GLU A 13 -9.81 34.19 -9.26
C GLU A 13 -10.29 35.09 -8.12
N SER A 14 -11.59 35.41 -8.14
CA SER A 14 -12.21 36.26 -7.12
C SER A 14 -11.92 35.71 -5.71
N PRO A 15 -11.75 36.56 -4.68
CA PRO A 15 -11.48 36.12 -3.30
C PRO A 15 -12.44 35.03 -2.78
N GLY A 16 -13.67 34.98 -3.30
CA GLY A 16 -14.69 33.97 -2.95
C GLY A 16 -14.57 32.61 -3.64
N ALA A 17 -13.66 32.41 -4.60
CA ALA A 17 -13.43 31.11 -5.23
C ALA A 17 -12.73 30.13 -4.25
N TYR A 18 -11.79 30.65 -3.46
CA TYR A 18 -11.03 29.89 -2.45
C TYR A 18 -11.93 29.28 -1.37
N GLU A 19 -12.93 30.03 -0.91
CA GLU A 19 -13.87 29.61 0.14
C GLU A 19 -14.83 28.50 -0.29
N LYS A 20 -14.98 28.25 -1.59
CA LYS A 20 -15.87 27.19 -2.11
C LYS A 20 -15.23 25.82 -2.12
N SER A 21 -13.89 25.73 -2.07
CA SER A 21 -13.18 24.46 -2.10
C SER A 21 -13.39 23.64 -0.83
N LEU A 22 -13.58 22.32 -0.97
CA LEU A 22 -13.73 21.40 0.16
C LEU A 22 -12.53 21.49 1.13
N VAL A 23 -11.32 21.71 0.60
CA VAL A 23 -10.10 21.89 1.39
C VAL A 23 -10.20 23.11 2.31
N HIS A 24 -10.64 24.26 1.81
CA HIS A 24 -10.84 25.45 2.65
C HIS A 24 -12.04 25.33 3.58
N LYS A 25 -13.06 24.54 3.23
CA LYS A 25 -14.17 24.26 4.14
C LYS A 25 -13.72 23.43 5.36
N ILE A 26 -12.80 22.48 5.17
CA ILE A 26 -12.34 21.57 6.22
C ILE A 26 -11.15 22.15 7.01
N PHE A 27 -10.11 22.58 6.30
CA PHE A 27 -8.84 23.03 6.88
C PHE A 27 -8.70 24.55 6.95
N GLY A 28 -9.58 25.30 6.28
CA GLY A 28 -9.49 26.76 6.19
C GLY A 28 -9.94 27.46 7.46
N GLY A 29 -9.03 28.23 8.05
CA GLY A 29 -9.32 29.20 9.10
C GLY A 29 -9.03 30.63 8.63
N HIS A 30 -9.29 31.60 9.51
CA HIS A 30 -8.90 32.99 9.31
C HIS A 30 -8.05 33.49 10.47
N LEU A 31 -6.92 34.10 10.19
CA LEU A 31 -6.13 34.87 11.14
C LEU A 31 -6.61 36.32 11.15
N ARG A 32 -6.64 36.94 12.32
CA ARG A 32 -6.79 38.39 12.50
C ARG A 32 -5.46 38.98 12.89
N SER A 33 -4.90 39.82 12.03
CA SER A 33 -3.78 40.71 12.32
C SER A 33 -4.35 42.05 12.79
N GLN A 34 -4.16 42.36 14.07
CA GLN A 34 -4.60 43.61 14.68
C GLN A 34 -3.41 44.52 14.91
N LEU A 35 -3.52 45.78 14.48
CA LEU A 35 -2.58 46.86 14.75
C LEU A 35 -3.28 47.91 15.62
N LYS A 36 -2.84 48.09 16.86
CA LYS A 36 -3.35 49.10 17.79
C LYS A 36 -2.34 50.24 17.92
N CYS A 37 -2.75 51.44 17.52
CA CYS A 37 -1.98 52.67 17.71
C CYS A 37 -1.88 53.00 19.21
N LEU A 38 -0.67 53.26 19.72
CA LEU A 38 -0.49 53.64 21.13
C LEU A 38 -0.75 55.11 21.42
N GLN A 39 -0.92 55.94 20.38
CA GLN A 39 -1.20 57.37 20.53
C GLN A 39 -2.70 57.68 20.54
N CYS A 40 -3.47 57.13 19.60
CA CYS A 40 -4.91 57.40 19.47
C CYS A 40 -5.79 56.18 19.76
N SER A 41 -5.21 55.03 20.14
CA SER A 41 -5.91 53.77 20.40
C SER A 41 -6.69 53.18 19.21
N TYR A 42 -6.57 53.75 18.00
CA TYR A 42 -7.19 53.20 16.79
C TYR A 42 -6.66 51.79 16.48
N CYS A 43 -7.59 50.87 16.19
CA CYS A 43 -7.30 49.48 15.83
C CYS A 43 -7.59 49.22 14.35
N SER A 44 -6.57 48.83 13.60
CA SER A 44 -6.71 48.32 12.22
C SER A 44 -6.68 46.80 12.24
N ASN A 45 -7.70 46.14 11.70
CA ASN A 45 -7.76 44.68 11.61
C ASN A 45 -7.65 44.24 10.15
N LYS A 46 -6.84 43.23 9.89
CA LYS A 46 -6.77 42.52 8.61
C LYS A 46 -7.03 41.04 8.83
N TYR A 47 -7.86 40.45 7.98
CA TYR A 47 -8.19 39.03 8.02
C TYR A 47 -7.52 38.31 6.86
N ASP A 48 -6.74 37.28 7.17
CA ASP A 48 -6.00 36.50 6.18
C ASP A 48 -6.38 35.01 6.33
N PRO A 49 -6.78 34.32 5.24
CA PRO A 49 -7.09 32.91 5.30
C PRO A 49 -5.81 32.09 5.57
N PHE A 50 -5.95 30.95 6.26
CA PHE A 50 -4.87 29.99 6.46
C PHE A 50 -5.38 28.56 6.33
N LEU A 51 -4.49 27.65 5.92
CA LEU A 51 -4.74 26.20 5.91
C LEU A 51 -3.93 25.47 7.01
N ASP A 52 -2.83 26.06 7.46
CA ASP A 52 -2.00 25.58 8.56
C ASP A 52 -1.51 26.72 9.45
N LEU A 53 -1.25 26.41 10.72
CA LEU A 53 -0.53 27.29 11.64
C LEU A 53 0.94 26.86 11.72
N SER A 54 1.82 27.68 11.16
CA SER A 54 3.26 27.46 11.18
C SER A 54 3.90 28.06 12.43
N LEU A 55 4.10 27.24 13.46
CA LEU A 55 4.57 27.63 14.79
C LEU A 55 6.09 27.53 14.95
N GLU A 56 6.67 28.53 15.62
CA GLU A 56 8.08 28.54 16.00
C GLU A 56 8.30 27.82 17.33
N ILE A 57 9.28 26.90 17.36
CA ILE A 57 9.49 26.01 18.52
C ILE A 57 10.84 26.21 19.21
N VAL A 58 11.66 27.17 18.77
CA VAL A 58 12.98 27.43 19.37
C VAL A 58 12.82 27.74 20.87
N GLN A 59 11.93 28.68 21.19
CA GLN A 59 11.64 29.12 22.55
C GLN A 59 10.39 28.47 23.18
N ALA A 60 9.82 27.43 22.53
CA ALA A 60 8.65 26.71 23.04
C ALA A 60 8.97 25.23 23.27
N ASP A 61 8.52 24.68 24.40
CA ASP A 61 8.63 23.28 24.81
C ASP A 61 7.28 22.55 24.77
N SER A 62 6.19 23.29 24.55
CA SER A 62 4.83 22.79 24.43
C SER A 62 4.09 23.49 23.30
N TRP A 63 3.03 22.83 22.80
CA TRP A 63 2.12 23.41 21.82
C TRP A 63 1.50 24.72 22.33
N HIS A 64 1.01 24.73 23.57
CA HIS A 64 0.40 25.92 24.20
C HIS A 64 1.34 27.11 24.17
N LYS A 65 2.62 26.90 24.52
CA LYS A 65 3.64 27.95 24.51
C LYS A 65 3.97 28.41 23.08
N ALA A 66 4.00 27.50 22.12
CA ALA A 66 4.26 27.83 20.72
C ALA A 66 3.14 28.69 20.12
N VAL A 67 1.87 28.38 20.42
CA VAL A 67 0.72 29.19 19.99
C VAL A 67 0.66 30.51 20.75
N ALA A 68 0.92 30.51 22.06
CA ALA A 68 0.99 31.74 22.85
C ALA A 68 2.02 32.72 22.26
N ASN A 69 3.22 32.23 21.93
CA ASN A 69 4.26 33.02 21.25
C ASN A 69 3.79 33.52 19.88
N PHE A 70 3.11 32.68 19.10
CA PHE A 70 2.56 33.06 17.80
C PHE A 70 1.51 34.17 17.91
N THR A 71 0.71 34.17 18.99
CA THR A 71 -0.35 35.16 19.24
C THR A 71 0.06 36.32 20.16
N ALA A 72 1.33 36.36 20.57
CA ALA A 72 1.83 37.40 21.46
C ALA A 72 1.79 38.77 20.77
N ALA A 73 1.49 39.81 21.55
CA ALA A 73 1.56 41.17 21.06
C ALA A 73 3.03 41.60 20.93
N GLU A 74 3.42 42.07 19.75
CA GLU A 74 4.74 42.65 19.48
C GLU A 74 4.65 44.17 19.41
N GLN A 75 5.66 44.87 19.92
CA GLN A 75 5.74 46.32 19.86
C GLN A 75 6.49 46.77 18.60
N LEU A 76 5.88 47.69 17.87
CA LEU A 76 6.45 48.31 16.68
C LEU A 76 6.99 49.70 17.06
N ASP A 77 8.24 49.77 17.55
CA ASP A 77 8.78 50.97 18.22
C ASP A 77 10.03 51.61 17.62
N GLY A 78 10.65 51.07 16.56
CA GLY A 78 11.92 51.59 16.03
C GLY A 78 12.03 51.75 14.51
N GLY A 79 12.59 52.88 14.05
CA GLY A 79 13.05 53.11 12.67
C GLY A 79 11.99 52.87 11.59
N GLU A 80 12.32 52.04 10.59
CA GLU A 80 11.40 51.64 9.52
C GLU A 80 10.22 50.77 9.98
N ARG A 81 10.23 50.26 11.23
CA ARG A 81 9.18 49.40 11.78
C ARG A 81 8.04 50.17 12.43
N GLN A 82 8.11 51.50 12.53
CA GLN A 82 7.01 52.31 13.06
C GLN A 82 5.78 52.24 12.15
N TYR A 83 4.60 52.12 12.75
CA TYR A 83 3.34 52.01 12.03
C TYR A 83 2.86 53.40 11.58
N GLN A 84 2.56 53.56 10.29
CA GLN A 84 1.88 54.75 9.78
C GLN A 84 0.40 54.67 10.13
N CYS A 85 -0.03 55.37 11.18
CA CYS A 85 -1.42 55.30 11.63
C CYS A 85 -2.36 56.00 10.64
N GLN A 86 -3.44 55.33 10.25
CA GLN A 86 -4.46 55.88 9.35
C GLN A 86 -5.17 57.12 9.93
N GLN A 87 -5.30 57.19 11.26
CA GLN A 87 -5.91 58.35 11.93
C GLN A 87 -4.90 59.45 12.28
N CYS A 88 -3.75 59.12 12.89
CA CYS A 88 -2.75 60.14 13.22
C CYS A 88 -2.00 60.66 12.00
N LYS A 89 -2.06 59.96 10.85
CA LYS A 89 -1.36 60.26 9.60
C LYS A 89 0.17 60.44 9.75
N GLN A 90 0.75 59.86 10.79
CA GLN A 90 2.17 59.89 11.09
C GLN A 90 2.66 58.53 11.58
N LYS A 91 3.98 58.33 11.61
CA LYS A 91 4.62 57.15 12.18
C LYS A 91 4.49 57.18 13.69
N VAL A 92 3.93 56.12 14.25
CA VAL A 92 3.67 55.99 15.68
C VAL A 92 4.09 54.62 16.18
N ARG A 93 4.28 54.52 17.50
CA ARG A 93 4.39 53.24 18.17
C ARG A 93 3.06 52.52 18.12
N ALA A 94 3.08 51.23 17.81
CA ALA A 94 1.88 50.40 17.76
C ALA A 94 2.13 49.02 18.35
N LEU A 95 1.06 48.37 18.78
CA LEU A 95 1.06 46.95 19.12
C LEU A 95 0.49 46.17 17.94
N LYS A 96 1.21 45.15 17.49
CA LYS A 96 0.75 44.21 16.49
C LYS A 96 0.47 42.87 17.16
N GLN A 97 -0.68 42.29 16.89
CA GLN A 97 -1.06 41.00 17.44
C GLN A 97 -1.74 40.14 16.38
N LEU A 98 -1.34 38.88 16.28
CA LEU A 98 -2.03 37.87 15.49
C LEU A 98 -2.91 37.03 16.40
N THR A 99 -4.14 36.78 15.97
CA THR A 99 -5.09 35.92 16.69
C THR A 99 -5.82 35.04 15.69
N VAL A 100 -6.33 33.89 16.13
CA VAL A 100 -7.23 33.11 15.28
C VAL A 100 -8.58 33.84 15.29
N HIS A 101 -9.04 34.27 14.12
CA HIS A 101 -10.41 34.76 13.97
C HIS A 101 -11.32 33.54 13.85
N LYS A 102 -11.38 32.91 12.69
CA LYS A 102 -12.18 31.69 12.49
C LYS A 102 -11.28 30.46 12.61
N ALA A 103 -11.62 29.55 13.52
CA ALA A 103 -10.93 28.27 13.64
C ALA A 103 -11.41 27.28 12.55
N PRO A 104 -10.52 26.43 12.00
CA PRO A 104 -10.91 25.41 11.03
C PRO A 104 -11.58 24.21 11.73
N TYR A 105 -12.33 23.39 10.98
CA TYR A 105 -12.84 22.12 11.50
C TYR A 105 -11.70 21.13 11.78
N VAL A 106 -10.69 21.10 10.92
CA VAL A 106 -9.46 20.33 11.12
C VAL A 106 -8.27 21.27 11.19
N LEU A 107 -7.61 21.32 12.34
CA LEU A 107 -6.45 22.19 12.57
C LEU A 107 -5.16 21.51 12.14
N ALA A 108 -4.54 22.00 11.06
CA ALA A 108 -3.19 21.61 10.68
C ALA A 108 -2.14 22.51 11.37
N ILE A 109 -1.16 21.91 12.04
CA ILE A 109 -0.08 22.63 12.71
C ILE A 109 1.26 22.19 12.13
N HIS A 110 2.01 23.15 11.61
CA HIS A 110 3.38 22.95 11.17
C HIS A 110 4.34 23.46 12.24
N LEU A 111 5.16 22.57 12.81
CA LEU A 111 6.23 22.95 13.73
C LEU A 111 7.51 23.25 12.95
N LYS A 112 7.97 24.50 12.96
CA LYS A 112 9.17 24.94 12.25
C LYS A 112 10.43 24.33 12.87
N ARG A 113 10.92 23.24 12.29
CA ARG A 113 12.10 22.48 12.79
C ARG A 113 13.42 22.85 12.12
N PHE A 114 13.42 23.80 11.21
CA PHE A 114 14.61 24.25 10.48
C PHE A 114 14.75 25.75 10.64
N HIS A 115 15.99 26.22 10.82
CA HIS A 115 16.29 27.64 10.90
C HIS A 115 16.29 28.25 9.49
N SER A 116 15.74 29.46 9.37
CA SER A 116 15.78 30.23 8.12
C SER A 116 17.20 30.56 7.66
N HIS A 117 18.16 30.59 8.59
CA HIS A 117 19.56 30.96 8.37
C HIS A 117 20.53 29.77 8.36
N ASP A 118 20.07 28.57 8.75
CA ASP A 118 20.86 27.33 8.69
C ASP A 118 19.94 26.14 8.33
N PRO A 119 19.74 25.87 7.03
CA PRO A 119 18.86 24.80 6.55
C PRO A 119 19.36 23.39 6.88
N GLY A 120 20.63 23.23 7.30
CA GLY A 120 21.26 21.93 7.51
C GLY A 120 21.00 21.32 8.89
N GLN A 121 20.62 22.13 9.88
CA GLN A 121 20.50 21.68 11.27
C GLN A 121 19.04 21.61 11.73
N LYS A 122 18.54 20.37 11.89
CA LYS A 122 17.17 20.11 12.38
C LYS A 122 17.07 20.27 13.90
N ILE A 123 16.10 21.06 14.36
CA ILE A 123 15.73 21.18 15.79
C ILE A 123 15.13 19.84 16.28
N LYS A 124 15.91 19.11 17.09
CA LYS A 124 15.54 17.81 17.68
C LYS A 124 14.71 17.92 18.97
N LYS A 125 14.49 19.14 19.48
CA LYS A 125 13.72 19.40 20.71
C LYS A 125 12.32 18.77 20.63
N LYS A 126 11.95 18.05 21.68
CA LYS A 126 10.61 17.48 21.86
C LYS A 126 9.65 18.61 22.24
N VAL A 127 8.49 18.65 21.61
CA VAL A 127 7.42 19.61 21.92
C VAL A 127 6.27 18.79 22.49
N HIS A 128 5.86 19.11 23.72
CA HIS A 128 4.75 18.42 24.38
C HIS A 128 3.42 18.89 23.79
N ILE A 129 2.59 17.93 23.38
CA ILE A 129 1.24 18.18 22.88
C ILE A 129 0.31 17.31 23.72
N GLY A 130 -0.65 17.93 24.40
CA GLY A 130 -1.62 17.22 25.23
C GLY A 130 -2.61 16.40 24.39
N PRO A 131 -3.40 15.51 25.01
CA PRO A 131 -4.40 14.69 24.33
C PRO A 131 -5.54 15.52 23.72
N THR A 132 -5.73 16.73 24.24
CA THR A 132 -6.63 17.74 23.69
C THR A 132 -5.88 19.06 23.51
N ILE A 133 -6.26 19.79 22.48
CA ILE A 133 -5.78 21.12 22.14
C ILE A 133 -6.96 22.08 22.28
N ASP A 134 -6.83 23.09 23.13
CA ASP A 134 -7.84 24.14 23.28
C ASP A 134 -7.38 25.44 22.62
N LEU A 135 -8.04 25.81 21.52
CA LEU A 135 -7.76 27.06 20.82
C LEU A 135 -8.49 28.27 21.41
N ARG A 136 -9.47 28.08 22.31
CA ARG A 136 -10.28 29.20 22.86
C ARG A 136 -9.44 30.38 23.39
N PRO A 137 -8.32 30.18 24.11
CA PRO A 137 -7.50 31.29 24.62
C PRO A 137 -6.87 32.15 23.51
N PHE A 138 -6.81 31.65 22.28
CA PHE A 138 -6.10 32.24 21.14
C PHE A 138 -7.06 32.70 20.03
N VAL A 139 -8.36 32.49 20.23
CA VAL A 139 -9.42 32.87 19.31
C VAL A 139 -10.01 34.23 19.70
N SER A 140 -10.32 35.05 18.70
CA SER A 140 -10.69 36.44 18.89
C SER A 140 -12.11 36.81 18.47
N GLY A 141 -12.85 35.87 17.87
CA GLY A 141 -14.27 36.04 17.57
C GLY A 141 -15.12 35.15 18.48
N SER A 142 -16.38 35.55 18.66
CA SER A 142 -17.41 34.78 19.37
C SER A 142 -18.01 33.74 18.41
N TYR A 143 -17.60 32.48 18.55
CA TYR A 143 -18.17 31.37 17.78
C TYR A 143 -18.64 30.27 18.74
N ASP A 144 -19.82 29.71 18.49
CA ASP A 144 -20.45 28.62 19.25
C ASP A 144 -19.83 27.23 19.02
N LEU A 145 -18.76 27.13 18.22
CA LEU A 145 -18.09 25.87 17.92
C LEU A 145 -17.09 25.51 19.01
N SER A 146 -17.11 24.25 19.46
CA SER A 146 -16.11 23.69 20.38
C SER A 146 -14.72 23.79 19.76
N CYS A 147 -13.93 24.80 20.16
CA CYS A 147 -12.54 24.99 19.71
C CYS A 147 -11.55 24.06 20.44
N SER A 148 -12.05 22.90 20.89
CA SER A 148 -11.29 21.83 21.52
C SER A 148 -11.09 20.71 20.51
N TYR A 149 -9.84 20.43 20.18
CA TYR A 149 -9.43 19.41 19.22
C TYR A 149 -8.88 18.22 20.00
N GLY A 150 -9.50 17.05 19.89
CA GLY A 150 -8.96 15.81 20.42
C GLY A 150 -7.94 15.21 19.44
N PHE A 151 -6.88 14.60 19.97
CA PHE A 151 -6.12 13.62 19.20
C PHE A 151 -6.90 12.31 19.23
N SER A 152 -7.45 11.89 18.09
CA SER A 152 -7.95 10.53 17.97
C SER A 152 -6.74 9.60 17.88
N LYS A 153 -6.40 8.98 18.99
CA LYS A 153 -5.33 7.99 19.08
C LYS A 153 -6.00 6.62 19.12
N TYR A 154 -6.01 5.94 17.97
CA TYR A 154 -6.35 4.53 17.91
C TYR A 154 -5.05 3.72 17.76
N CYS A 155 -4.79 2.85 18.74
CA CYS A 155 -3.73 1.84 18.67
C CYS A 155 -4.29 0.58 17.98
N GLY A 156 -3.55 0.05 17.03
CA GLY A 156 -3.84 -1.21 16.37
C GLY A 156 -2.59 -1.74 15.71
N HIS A 157 -2.36 -3.04 15.88
CA HIS A 157 -1.16 -3.74 15.46
C HIS A 157 -1.45 -4.53 14.17
N VAL A 158 -0.52 -4.54 13.22
CA VAL A 158 -0.82 -4.77 11.81
C VAL A 158 0.32 -5.54 11.15
N THR A 159 0.03 -6.31 10.12
CA THR A 159 1.04 -6.95 9.26
C THR A 159 1.20 -6.12 7.97
N LEU A 160 2.41 -6.06 7.42
CA LEU A 160 2.75 -5.13 6.32
C LEU A 160 2.24 -5.62 4.97
N PRO A 161 1.77 -4.68 4.14
CA PRO A 161 2.48 -4.47 2.88
C PRO A 161 3.45 -3.28 2.89
N ASP A 162 4.63 -3.47 2.31
CA ASP A 162 5.61 -2.42 2.07
C ASP A 162 5.16 -1.52 0.89
N VAL A 163 4.88 -0.27 1.21
CA VAL A 163 4.71 0.91 0.34
C VAL A 163 5.17 0.76 -1.13
N ILE A 164 4.23 0.64 -2.07
CA ILE A 164 3.58 1.73 -2.84
C ILE A 164 2.55 1.02 -3.72
N SER A 165 1.28 1.21 -3.41
CA SER A 165 0.22 1.09 -4.39
C SER A 165 -0.71 2.27 -4.17
N CYS A 166 -0.51 3.33 -4.95
CA CYS A 166 -1.32 4.53 -4.86
C CYS A 166 -2.74 4.32 -5.43
N TYR A 167 -3.02 3.17 -6.05
CA TYR A 167 -4.17 2.99 -6.95
C TYR A 167 -4.86 1.62 -6.90
N TRP A 168 -4.47 0.70 -6.00
CA TRP A 168 -4.86 -0.72 -6.15
C TRP A 168 -5.16 -1.40 -4.81
N TYR A 169 -5.97 -0.77 -3.96
CA TYR A 169 -6.32 -1.38 -2.67
C TYR A 169 -7.28 -2.57 -2.86
N GLN A 170 -8.15 -2.58 -3.88
CA GLN A 170 -9.17 -3.60 -4.02
C GLN A 170 -8.59 -4.98 -4.35
N GLU A 171 -7.69 -5.04 -5.32
CA GLU A 171 -7.02 -6.27 -5.74
C GLU A 171 -6.24 -6.90 -4.58
N ILE A 172 -5.61 -6.06 -3.73
CA ILE A 172 -4.94 -6.47 -2.49
C ILE A 172 -5.95 -7.08 -1.52
N LEU A 173 -7.13 -6.46 -1.34
CA LEU A 173 -8.16 -6.95 -0.43
C LEU A 173 -8.71 -8.32 -0.87
N THR A 174 -8.73 -8.58 -2.17
CA THR A 174 -9.22 -9.83 -2.76
C THR A 174 -8.12 -10.83 -3.09
N ASP A 175 -6.86 -10.56 -2.78
CA ASP A 175 -5.77 -11.52 -2.98
C ASP A 175 -5.83 -12.60 -1.87
N PRO A 176 -6.04 -13.89 -2.21
CA PRO A 176 -6.12 -14.98 -1.23
C PRO A 176 -4.86 -15.15 -0.38
N SER A 177 -3.71 -14.66 -0.86
CA SER A 177 -2.44 -14.77 -0.15
C SER A 177 -2.45 -14.00 1.18
N TYR A 178 -3.32 -12.99 1.34
CA TYR A 178 -3.54 -12.27 2.60
C TYR A 178 -4.45 -13.00 3.59
N ALA A 179 -4.82 -14.26 3.35
CA ALA A 179 -5.67 -15.03 4.25
C ALA A 179 -5.26 -14.89 5.72
N ARG A 180 -6.19 -14.43 6.57
CA ARG A 180 -5.95 -14.22 8.02
C ARG A 180 -4.77 -13.29 8.33
N GLN A 181 -4.46 -12.33 7.46
CA GLN A 181 -3.47 -11.28 7.68
C GLN A 181 -4.15 -9.92 7.80
N PHE A 182 -3.63 -9.05 8.68
CA PHE A 182 -3.99 -7.64 8.60
C PHE A 182 -3.16 -6.98 7.53
N VAL A 183 -3.81 -6.18 6.69
CA VAL A 183 -3.18 -5.45 5.60
C VAL A 183 -3.05 -3.99 6.01
N LEU A 184 -1.82 -3.57 6.32
CA LEU A 184 -1.48 -2.16 6.50
C LEU A 184 -1.25 -1.43 5.17
N MET A 185 -2.14 -0.54 4.77
CA MET A 185 -1.83 0.33 3.63
C MET A 185 -0.97 1.51 4.06
N THR A 186 0.14 1.66 3.38
CA THR A 186 1.05 2.77 3.58
C THR A 186 0.68 3.99 2.74
N ASN A 187 -0.11 3.78 1.67
CA ASN A 187 -0.73 4.88 0.95
C ASN A 187 -1.71 5.61 1.88
N LEU A 188 -1.66 6.93 1.86
CA LEU A 188 -2.39 7.77 2.81
C LEU A 188 -3.90 7.67 2.61
N HIS A 189 -4.37 7.80 1.37
CA HIS A 189 -5.79 7.82 1.03
C HIS A 189 -6.18 6.52 0.34
N ASN A 190 -7.15 5.82 0.92
CA ASN A 190 -7.72 4.59 0.36
C ASN A 190 -9.24 4.78 0.19
N GLY A 191 -9.84 4.14 -0.82
CA GLY A 191 -11.26 4.28 -1.13
C GLY A 191 -11.62 5.45 -2.07
N ASN A 192 -10.63 6.17 -2.58
CA ASN A 192 -10.83 7.30 -3.50
C ASN A 192 -11.47 6.89 -4.84
N THR A 193 -11.22 5.67 -5.32
CA THR A 193 -11.83 5.14 -6.57
C THR A 193 -13.02 4.21 -6.33
N GLY A 194 -13.39 3.97 -5.07
CA GLY A 194 -14.44 3.01 -4.73
C GLY A 194 -14.03 1.59 -5.04
N VAL A 195 -15.01 0.73 -5.27
CA VAL A 195 -14.85 -0.68 -5.59
C VAL A 195 -15.68 -1.02 -6.83
N ASN A 196 -15.20 -1.97 -7.63
CA ASN A 196 -15.92 -2.52 -8.78
C ASN A 196 -15.62 -4.00 -8.99
N PHE A 197 -16.59 -4.79 -9.45
CA PHE A 197 -16.46 -6.25 -9.49
C PHE A 197 -15.46 -6.80 -10.52
N ASP A 198 -15.00 -5.98 -11.47
CA ASP A 198 -13.98 -6.41 -12.45
C ASP A 198 -12.58 -6.56 -11.82
N ASP A 199 -12.30 -5.78 -10.76
CA ASP A 199 -10.99 -5.72 -10.07
C ASP A 199 -10.89 -6.72 -8.90
N GLU A 200 -11.86 -7.64 -8.76
CA GLU A 200 -11.79 -8.73 -7.76
C GLU A 200 -10.86 -9.87 -8.25
N GLU A 201 -9.80 -10.11 -7.50
CA GLU A 201 -8.79 -11.15 -7.78
C GLU A 201 -9.17 -12.53 -7.26
N SER A 202 -10.27 -12.65 -6.51
CA SER A 202 -10.82 -13.92 -6.08
C SER A 202 -12.30 -13.79 -5.73
N VAL A 203 -12.92 -14.89 -5.31
CA VAL A 203 -14.36 -14.96 -4.99
C VAL A 203 -14.76 -14.20 -3.72
N GLN A 204 -13.81 -13.83 -2.86
CA GLN A 204 -14.09 -13.11 -1.61
C GLN A 204 -12.85 -12.40 -1.04
N CYS A 205 -13.06 -11.56 -0.03
CA CYS A 205 -11.98 -10.99 0.76
C CYS A 205 -11.47 -12.00 1.80
N PHE A 206 -10.22 -12.46 1.66
CA PHE A 206 -9.62 -13.43 2.57
C PHE A 206 -8.84 -12.80 3.73
N LEU A 207 -8.51 -11.51 3.63
CA LEU A 207 -7.75 -10.81 4.66
C LEU A 207 -8.46 -10.81 6.02
N GLY A 208 -7.68 -10.76 7.10
CA GLY A 208 -8.20 -10.64 8.46
C GLY A 208 -8.73 -9.24 8.78
N GLY A 209 -8.25 -8.21 8.08
CA GLY A 209 -8.68 -6.83 8.31
C GLY A 209 -7.76 -5.77 7.70
N LEU A 210 -8.31 -4.59 7.47
CA LEU A 210 -7.65 -3.49 6.77
C LEU A 210 -7.22 -2.38 7.74
N VAL A 211 -5.99 -1.87 7.60
CA VAL A 211 -5.50 -0.75 8.42
C VAL A 211 -4.93 0.34 7.53
N ILE A 212 -5.54 1.52 7.60
CA ILE A 212 -5.24 2.63 6.70
C ILE A 212 -5.00 3.93 7.48
N ARG A 213 -4.33 4.91 6.87
CA ARG A 213 -4.19 6.23 7.47
C ARG A 213 -5.46 7.05 7.32
N SER A 214 -6.05 7.09 6.12
CA SER A 214 -7.24 7.88 5.83
C SER A 214 -8.13 7.12 4.85
N LEU A 215 -9.40 7.01 5.24
CA LEU A 215 -10.48 6.64 4.33
C LEU A 215 -10.90 7.89 3.55
N SER A 216 -11.02 7.77 2.23
CA SER A 216 -11.47 8.88 1.39
C SER A 216 -12.89 9.30 1.76
N ILE A 217 -13.09 10.61 1.99
CA ILE A 217 -14.41 11.18 2.31
C ILE A 217 -15.35 11.12 1.09
N SER A 218 -14.76 11.19 -0.12
CA SER A 218 -15.48 11.09 -1.38
C SER A 218 -14.86 10.02 -2.24
N THR A 219 -15.72 9.23 -2.87
CA THR A 219 -15.35 8.27 -3.90
C THR A 219 -15.71 8.85 -5.26
N SER A 220 -14.77 8.83 -6.22
CA SER A 220 -14.99 9.42 -7.54
C SER A 220 -14.19 8.70 -8.62
N ASN A 221 -14.80 7.69 -9.22
CA ASN A 221 -14.29 7.01 -10.40
C ASN A 221 -15.46 6.53 -11.26
N TRP A 222 -15.33 6.59 -12.58
CA TRP A 222 -16.38 6.15 -13.51
C TRP A 222 -16.68 4.65 -13.42
N ARG A 223 -15.73 3.84 -12.95
CA ARG A 223 -15.89 2.40 -12.69
C ARG A 223 -16.51 2.09 -11.34
N CYS A 224 -16.60 3.06 -10.43
CA CYS A 224 -17.05 2.82 -9.07
C CYS A 224 -18.49 2.29 -9.06
N ALA A 225 -18.68 1.12 -8.46
CA ALA A 225 -19.99 0.57 -8.14
C ALA A 225 -20.36 0.91 -6.68
N GLU A 226 -19.41 0.75 -5.75
CA GLU A 226 -19.65 0.86 -4.30
C GLU A 226 -18.51 1.60 -3.58
N THR A 227 -18.79 2.11 -2.37
CA THR A 227 -17.73 2.69 -1.52
C THR A 227 -16.91 1.59 -0.85
N LEU A 228 -15.65 1.89 -0.52
CA LEU A 228 -14.78 0.91 0.17
C LEU A 228 -15.33 0.51 1.55
N GLY A 229 -15.98 1.44 2.27
CA GLY A 229 -16.56 1.15 3.58
C GLY A 229 -17.72 0.16 3.49
N ASP A 230 -18.66 0.40 2.58
CA ASP A 230 -19.84 -0.45 2.39
C ASP A 230 -19.42 -1.85 1.91
N TYR A 231 -18.50 -1.91 0.93
CA TYR A 231 -17.96 -3.16 0.40
C TYR A 231 -17.35 -4.07 1.47
N LEU A 232 -16.60 -3.49 2.42
CA LEU A 232 -16.00 -4.24 3.53
C LEU A 232 -17.04 -4.64 4.58
N ALA A 233 -18.01 -3.77 4.88
CA ALA A 233 -19.07 -4.03 5.84
C ALA A 233 -19.96 -5.19 5.40
N GLU A 234 -20.37 -5.23 4.13
CA GLU A 234 -21.17 -6.32 3.56
C GLU A 234 -20.47 -7.68 3.63
N ARG A 235 -19.14 -7.68 3.51
CA ARG A 235 -18.30 -8.88 3.57
C ARG A 235 -17.81 -9.20 4.99
N ASN A 236 -18.27 -8.46 6.00
CA ASN A 236 -17.88 -8.61 7.40
C ASN A 236 -16.35 -8.56 7.61
N ILE A 237 -15.68 -7.65 6.90
CA ILE A 237 -14.24 -7.41 7.03
C ILE A 237 -14.00 -6.19 7.92
N MET A 238 -13.26 -6.41 9.01
CA MET A 238 -12.93 -5.34 9.94
C MET A 238 -11.90 -4.38 9.33
N GLY A 239 -12.11 -3.09 9.52
CA GLY A 239 -11.17 -2.05 9.08
C GLY A 239 -10.97 -0.99 10.15
N ILE A 240 -9.77 -0.40 10.21
CA ILE A 240 -9.46 0.75 11.05
C ILE A 240 -8.75 1.83 10.23
N TYR A 241 -9.15 3.08 10.43
CA TYR A 241 -8.52 4.25 9.81
C TYR A 241 -8.13 5.29 10.87
N ASP A 242 -7.43 6.34 10.44
CA ASP A 242 -6.84 7.36 11.33
C ASP A 242 -5.69 6.85 12.21
N VAL A 243 -5.01 5.79 11.75
CA VAL A 243 -3.84 5.20 12.42
C VAL A 243 -2.55 5.72 11.78
N ASP A 244 -1.49 5.93 12.57
CA ASP A 244 -0.15 6.25 12.03
C ASP A 244 0.48 5.02 11.37
N THR A 245 0.07 4.75 10.13
CA THR A 245 0.55 3.62 9.33
C THR A 245 2.05 3.69 9.08
N ARG A 246 2.65 4.89 9.08
CA ARG A 246 4.11 5.06 8.95
C ARG A 246 4.85 4.60 10.20
N ALA A 247 4.36 4.94 11.40
CA ALA A 247 4.95 4.47 12.64
C ALA A 247 4.93 2.93 12.71
N ILE A 248 3.79 2.33 12.36
CA ILE A 248 3.63 0.87 12.35
C ILE A 248 4.54 0.23 11.28
N THR A 249 4.63 0.81 10.08
CA THR A 249 5.54 0.32 9.02
C THR A 249 6.99 0.29 9.49
N ARG A 250 7.44 1.35 10.15
CA ARG A 250 8.81 1.41 10.68
C ARG A 250 9.04 0.35 11.76
N ARG A 251 8.05 0.14 12.62
CA ARG A 251 8.08 -0.89 13.66
C ARG A 251 8.21 -2.28 13.03
N LEU A 252 7.38 -2.61 12.04
CA LEU A 252 7.39 -3.92 11.37
C LEU A 252 8.69 -4.15 10.57
N ARG A 253 9.25 -3.12 9.95
CA ARG A 253 10.57 -3.21 9.31
C ARG A 253 11.70 -3.46 10.33
N GLN A 254 11.59 -2.90 11.53
CA GLN A 254 12.60 -3.04 12.60
C GLN A 254 12.49 -4.38 13.34
N ASP A 255 11.27 -4.80 13.68
CA ASP A 255 11.04 -5.92 14.59
C ASP A 255 10.53 -7.17 13.86
N GLY A 256 10.22 -7.05 12.56
CA GLY A 256 9.66 -8.10 11.73
C GLY A 256 8.13 -8.11 11.73
N SER A 257 7.54 -9.14 11.14
CA SER A 257 6.09 -9.34 11.17
C SER A 257 5.60 -9.58 12.59
N LEU A 258 4.55 -8.87 13.00
CA LEU A 258 4.00 -8.95 14.35
C LEU A 258 2.51 -9.33 14.34
N ILE A 259 2.02 -9.89 15.46
CA ILE A 259 0.65 -10.41 15.61
C ILE A 259 -0.26 -9.34 16.22
N GLY A 260 -1.24 -8.84 15.48
CA GLY A 260 -2.14 -7.80 15.95
C GLY A 260 -3.53 -8.28 16.33
N VAL A 261 -4.23 -7.43 17.08
CA VAL A 261 -5.65 -7.57 17.40
C VAL A 261 -6.35 -6.25 17.08
N LEU A 262 -7.56 -6.34 16.50
CA LEU A 262 -8.47 -5.23 16.32
C LEU A 262 -9.74 -5.54 17.13
N SER A 263 -10.28 -4.55 17.82
CA SER A 263 -11.49 -4.68 18.63
C SER A 263 -12.39 -3.46 18.43
N THR A 264 -13.69 -3.70 18.36
CA THR A 264 -14.76 -2.68 18.41
C THR A 264 -15.43 -2.61 19.78
N GLU A 265 -15.06 -3.50 20.71
CA GLU A 265 -15.58 -3.53 22.07
C GLU A 265 -14.82 -2.54 22.95
N GLU A 266 -15.47 -1.45 23.35
CA GLU A 266 -14.91 -0.46 24.28
C GLU A 266 -14.66 -1.01 25.69
N SER A 267 -15.26 -2.16 26.04
CA SER A 267 -15.10 -2.80 27.34
C SER A 267 -13.76 -3.51 27.52
N LYS A 268 -13.03 -3.81 26.44
CA LYS A 268 -11.74 -4.52 26.50
C LYS A 268 -10.60 -3.54 26.74
N THR A 269 -9.72 -3.85 27.69
CA THR A 269 -8.54 -3.01 27.97
C THR A 269 -7.39 -3.29 26.99
N ASP A 270 -6.44 -2.36 26.89
CA ASP A 270 -5.24 -2.53 26.08
C ASP A 270 -4.43 -3.76 26.52
N GLU A 271 -4.41 -4.06 27.83
CA GLU A 271 -3.75 -5.24 28.40
C GLU A 271 -4.41 -6.55 27.95
N GLU A 272 -5.75 -6.61 27.97
CA GLU A 272 -6.49 -7.80 27.51
C GLU A 272 -6.27 -8.05 26.01
N LEU A 273 -6.25 -6.98 25.20
CA LEU A 273 -5.94 -7.07 23.77
C LEU A 273 -4.50 -7.52 23.52
N LEU A 274 -3.56 -7.06 24.34
CA LEU A 274 -2.16 -7.49 24.28
C LEU A 274 -2.03 -8.97 24.65
N GLU A 275 -2.69 -9.43 25.71
CA GLU A 275 -2.74 -10.85 26.09
C GLU A 275 -3.32 -11.71 24.97
N LEU A 276 -4.42 -11.29 24.36
CA LEU A 276 -5.00 -11.96 23.18
C LEU A 276 -3.98 -12.06 22.04
N SER A 277 -3.25 -10.98 21.76
CA SER A 277 -2.22 -10.95 20.72
C SER A 277 -1.06 -11.91 21.01
N CYS A 278 -0.64 -12.03 22.27
CA CYS A 278 0.42 -12.93 22.70
C CYS A 278 -0.02 -14.39 22.72
N SER A 279 -1.30 -14.67 22.97
CA SER A 279 -1.87 -16.03 22.98
C SER A 279 -2.12 -16.60 21.59
N TRP A 280 -2.15 -15.74 20.56
CA TRP A 280 -2.47 -16.15 19.20
C TRP A 280 -1.23 -16.65 18.46
N ASP A 281 -1.29 -17.86 17.90
CA ASP A 281 -0.27 -18.36 16.98
C ASP A 281 -0.90 -18.78 15.64
N ILE A 282 -0.18 -18.50 14.57
CA ILE A 282 -0.55 -18.79 13.18
C ILE A 282 0.55 -19.52 12.41
N ILE A 283 1.71 -19.74 13.04
CA ILE A 283 2.80 -20.52 12.46
C ILE A 283 2.36 -21.99 12.37
N GLY A 284 2.63 -22.63 11.23
CA GLY A 284 2.28 -24.04 11.01
C GLY A 284 0.79 -24.34 10.76
N LYS A 285 -0.07 -23.33 10.61
CA LYS A 285 -1.48 -23.53 10.25
C LYS A 285 -1.66 -23.55 8.72
N ASP A 286 -2.31 -24.59 8.22
CA ASP A 286 -2.73 -24.66 6.82
C ASP A 286 -3.89 -23.69 6.57
N LEU A 287 -3.61 -22.61 5.85
CA LEU A 287 -4.62 -21.66 5.37
C LEU A 287 -5.00 -21.89 3.90
N MET A 288 -4.26 -22.77 3.20
CA MET A 288 -4.46 -23.08 1.79
C MET A 288 -5.80 -23.79 1.57
N LEU A 289 -6.15 -24.74 2.45
CA LEU A 289 -7.45 -25.42 2.40
C LEU A 289 -8.65 -24.47 2.51
N GLY A 290 -8.48 -23.36 3.24
CA GLY A 290 -9.54 -22.38 3.45
C GLY A 290 -9.79 -21.47 2.25
N VAL A 291 -8.82 -21.38 1.33
CA VAL A 291 -8.89 -20.49 0.15
C VAL A 291 -9.01 -21.23 -1.17
N SER A 292 -8.67 -22.52 -1.20
CA SER A 292 -8.76 -23.35 -2.38
C SER A 292 -10.20 -23.64 -2.80
N CYS A 293 -10.42 -23.83 -4.10
CA CYS A 293 -11.68 -24.33 -4.64
C CYS A 293 -12.04 -25.73 -4.09
N LYS A 294 -13.34 -25.98 -3.93
CA LYS A 294 -13.86 -27.25 -3.37
C LYS A 294 -13.95 -28.37 -4.41
N THR A 295 -14.22 -28.00 -5.67
CA THR A 295 -14.42 -28.92 -6.78
C THR A 295 -13.69 -28.40 -8.01
N PRO A 296 -13.10 -29.28 -8.83
CA PRO A 296 -12.48 -28.87 -10.08
C PRO A 296 -13.47 -28.14 -10.99
N TYR A 297 -12.98 -27.14 -11.72
CA TYR A 297 -13.76 -26.41 -12.70
C TYR A 297 -12.89 -25.98 -13.89
N GLU A 298 -13.52 -25.68 -15.01
CA GLU A 298 -12.84 -25.14 -16.19
C GLU A 298 -12.94 -23.62 -16.16
N TRP A 299 -11.81 -22.93 -16.34
CA TRP A 299 -11.81 -21.47 -16.40
C TRP A 299 -12.16 -20.99 -17.81
N THR A 300 -13.12 -20.07 -17.91
CA THR A 300 -13.67 -19.60 -19.19
C THR A 300 -13.43 -18.12 -19.48
N ASP A 301 -13.07 -17.33 -18.46
CA ASP A 301 -12.95 -15.89 -18.60
C ASP A 301 -11.60 -15.48 -19.21
N ASN A 302 -11.62 -14.50 -20.11
CA ASN A 302 -10.42 -14.05 -20.81
C ASN A 302 -10.04 -12.63 -20.41
N THR A 303 -8.76 -12.28 -20.60
CA THR A 303 -8.31 -10.88 -20.51
C THR A 303 -9.11 -10.04 -21.49
N LYS A 304 -9.70 -8.92 -21.03
CA LYS A 304 -10.44 -8.00 -21.91
C LYS A 304 -9.48 -7.47 -22.99
N SER A 305 -9.95 -7.34 -24.23
CA SER A 305 -9.11 -6.98 -25.40
C SER A 305 -8.27 -5.72 -25.21
N GLN A 306 -8.80 -4.72 -24.50
CA GLN A 306 -8.11 -3.47 -24.17
C GLN A 306 -6.89 -3.64 -23.23
N TRP A 307 -6.78 -4.79 -22.57
CA TRP A 307 -5.71 -5.15 -21.63
C TRP A 307 -4.89 -6.37 -22.10
N ASP A 308 -5.20 -6.88 -23.30
CA ASP A 308 -4.48 -7.99 -23.89
C ASP A 308 -3.26 -7.49 -24.68
N PHE A 309 -2.08 -7.88 -24.24
CA PHE A 309 -0.82 -7.54 -24.91
C PHE A 309 -0.53 -8.47 -26.10
N ASN A 310 -1.37 -9.49 -26.31
CA ASN A 310 -1.27 -10.46 -27.41
C ASN A 310 -2.50 -10.39 -28.32
N ALA A 311 -2.90 -9.16 -28.70
CA ALA A 311 -4.07 -8.91 -29.56
C ALA A 311 -3.99 -9.55 -30.98
N ASN A 312 -2.78 -9.91 -31.42
CA ASN A 312 -2.56 -10.63 -32.67
C ASN A 312 -2.60 -12.13 -32.36
N GLY A 313 -3.81 -12.69 -32.31
CA GLY A 313 -4.06 -14.10 -31.98
C GLY A 313 -3.08 -15.07 -32.64
N ARG A 314 -2.60 -16.05 -31.88
CA ARG A 314 -1.75 -17.13 -32.41
C ARG A 314 -2.57 -18.27 -32.99
N ASP A 315 -2.00 -18.89 -34.01
CA ASP A 315 -2.51 -20.05 -34.75
C ASP A 315 -2.82 -21.26 -33.85
N GLY A 316 -4.08 -21.67 -33.83
CA GLY A 316 -4.56 -23.06 -33.89
C GLY A 316 -4.30 -24.05 -32.75
N ASN A 317 -3.27 -23.89 -31.92
CA ASN A 317 -2.92 -24.89 -30.90
C ASN A 317 -3.54 -24.56 -29.54
N THR A 318 -4.38 -25.46 -29.04
CA THR A 318 -4.95 -25.41 -27.69
C THR A 318 -4.08 -26.23 -26.74
N PHE A 319 -3.56 -25.61 -25.69
CA PHE A 319 -2.77 -26.28 -24.65
C PHE A 319 -3.64 -26.54 -23.42
N HIS A 320 -3.70 -27.78 -22.96
CA HIS A 320 -4.42 -28.14 -21.73
C HIS A 320 -3.51 -27.96 -20.52
N VAL A 321 -3.87 -27.06 -19.61
CA VAL A 321 -3.11 -26.79 -18.39
C VAL A 321 -3.95 -27.13 -17.18
N VAL A 322 -3.38 -27.89 -16.23
CA VAL A 322 -4.00 -28.10 -14.92
C VAL A 322 -3.38 -27.10 -13.94
N ALA A 323 -4.21 -26.26 -13.35
CA ALA A 323 -3.80 -25.28 -12.34
C ALA A 323 -4.25 -25.74 -10.94
N TYR A 324 -3.29 -25.98 -10.06
CA TYR A 324 -3.58 -26.22 -8.65
C TYR A 324 -3.91 -24.90 -7.96
N ASP A 325 -5.09 -24.85 -7.38
CA ASP A 325 -5.58 -23.70 -6.64
C ASP A 325 -5.07 -23.76 -5.19
N PHE A 326 -3.94 -23.10 -4.96
CA PHE A 326 -3.39 -22.87 -3.62
C PHE A 326 -3.89 -21.55 -3.01
N GLY A 327 -4.93 -20.93 -3.59
CA GLY A 327 -5.31 -19.53 -3.38
C GLY A 327 -5.06 -18.70 -4.64
N ILE A 328 -5.45 -19.23 -5.79
CA ILE A 328 -5.13 -18.67 -7.10
C ILE A 328 -5.82 -17.31 -7.32
N LYS A 329 -5.05 -16.35 -7.81
CA LYS A 329 -5.58 -15.08 -8.30
C LYS A 329 -6.23 -15.25 -9.67
N HIS A 330 -7.43 -14.69 -9.84
CA HIS A 330 -8.17 -14.73 -11.11
C HIS A 330 -7.36 -14.17 -12.27
N ASN A 331 -6.51 -13.15 -12.07
CA ASN A 331 -5.76 -12.62 -13.20
C ASN A 331 -4.70 -13.59 -13.73
N ILE A 332 -4.15 -14.49 -12.91
CA ILE A 332 -3.29 -15.59 -13.42
C ILE A 332 -4.08 -16.41 -14.45
N LEU A 333 -5.34 -16.71 -14.14
CA LEU A 333 -6.24 -17.47 -15.00
C LEU A 333 -6.72 -16.66 -16.21
N ARG A 334 -6.93 -15.34 -16.11
CA ARG A 334 -7.33 -14.48 -17.25
C ARG A 334 -6.23 -14.37 -18.30
N ARG A 335 -4.95 -14.46 -17.91
CA ARG A 335 -3.79 -14.21 -18.78
C ARG A 335 -3.38 -15.43 -19.60
N LEU A 336 -3.52 -16.62 -19.06
CA LEU A 336 -3.14 -17.87 -19.71
C LEU A 336 -3.92 -18.18 -21.01
N PRO A 337 -5.24 -17.92 -21.13
CA PRO A 337 -5.99 -18.12 -22.36
C PRO A 337 -5.50 -17.24 -23.52
N SER A 338 -4.99 -16.04 -23.25
CA SER A 338 -4.35 -15.17 -24.26
C SER A 338 -3.10 -15.81 -24.89
N TYR A 339 -2.59 -16.90 -24.31
CA TYR A 339 -1.50 -17.71 -24.86
C TYR A 339 -1.96 -19.09 -25.38
N GLY A 340 -3.26 -19.31 -25.56
CA GLY A 340 -3.83 -20.56 -26.09
C GLY A 340 -4.03 -21.67 -25.04
N CYS A 341 -3.99 -21.34 -23.74
CA CYS A 341 -4.19 -22.32 -22.69
C CYS A 341 -5.67 -22.50 -22.35
N LYS A 342 -6.16 -23.73 -22.42
CA LYS A 342 -7.41 -24.16 -21.77
C LYS A 342 -7.09 -24.69 -20.39
N ILE A 343 -7.67 -24.08 -19.36
CA ILE A 343 -7.25 -24.27 -17.98
C ILE A 343 -8.32 -25.00 -17.20
N ARG A 344 -7.91 -26.10 -16.56
CA ARG A 344 -8.69 -26.79 -15.54
C ARG A 344 -8.10 -26.46 -14.17
N VAL A 345 -8.88 -25.78 -13.34
CA VAL A 345 -8.51 -25.47 -11.97
C VAL A 345 -8.89 -26.65 -11.07
N VAL A 346 -7.98 -27.09 -10.22
CA VAL A 346 -8.17 -28.21 -9.30
C VAL A 346 -7.89 -27.80 -7.84
N PRO A 347 -8.56 -28.42 -6.86
CA PRO A 347 -8.30 -28.14 -5.44
C PRO A 347 -6.84 -28.37 -5.03
N SER A 348 -6.41 -27.75 -3.94
CA SER A 348 -5.05 -27.91 -3.39
C SER A 348 -4.72 -29.36 -3.01
N THR A 349 -5.73 -30.15 -2.69
CA THR A 349 -5.64 -31.57 -2.31
C THR A 349 -5.86 -32.54 -3.47
N TRP A 350 -5.95 -32.03 -4.70
CA TRP A 350 -6.21 -32.87 -5.87
C TRP A 350 -5.05 -33.87 -6.08
N PRO A 351 -5.32 -35.18 -6.22
CA PRO A 351 -4.25 -36.16 -6.36
C PRO A 351 -3.40 -35.96 -7.62
N ALA A 352 -2.09 -36.10 -7.51
CA ALA A 352 -1.18 -36.06 -8.67
C ALA A 352 -1.52 -37.14 -9.71
N SER A 353 -1.94 -38.33 -9.27
CA SER A 353 -2.40 -39.42 -10.15
C SER A 353 -3.56 -39.01 -11.05
N GLU A 354 -4.51 -38.25 -10.52
CA GLU A 354 -5.65 -37.72 -11.28
C GLU A 354 -5.22 -36.66 -12.28
N THR A 355 -4.29 -35.78 -11.90
CA THR A 355 -3.66 -34.82 -12.83
C THR A 355 -2.95 -35.53 -13.99
N LEU A 356 -2.16 -36.56 -13.70
CA LEU A 356 -1.47 -37.33 -14.73
C LEU A 356 -2.44 -38.09 -15.65
N ARG A 357 -3.60 -38.54 -15.13
CA ARG A 357 -4.65 -39.20 -15.92
C ARG A 357 -5.28 -38.27 -16.96
N ILE A 358 -5.38 -36.98 -16.66
CA ILE A 358 -5.89 -35.95 -17.57
C ILE A 358 -4.94 -35.74 -18.77
N LYS A 359 -3.66 -36.11 -18.65
CA LYS A 359 -2.60 -35.90 -19.65
C LYS A 359 -2.52 -34.43 -20.12
N PRO A 360 -2.40 -33.46 -19.19
CA PRO A 360 -2.26 -32.06 -19.58
C PRO A 360 -0.91 -31.82 -20.26
N ASN A 361 -0.83 -30.73 -21.03
CA ASN A 361 0.42 -30.25 -21.63
C ASN A 361 1.35 -29.61 -20.59
N GLY A 362 0.82 -29.16 -19.45
CA GLY A 362 1.62 -28.62 -18.34
C GLY A 362 0.81 -28.45 -17.06
N VAL A 363 1.52 -28.23 -15.96
CA VAL A 363 0.93 -28.00 -14.64
C VAL A 363 1.37 -26.63 -14.11
N LEU A 364 0.41 -25.88 -13.59
CA LEU A 364 0.63 -24.62 -12.90
C LEU A 364 0.37 -24.80 -11.40
N PHE A 365 1.33 -24.40 -10.57
CA PHE A 365 1.16 -24.25 -9.13
C PHE A 365 1.00 -22.78 -8.79
N SER A 366 -0.18 -22.39 -8.31
CA SER A 366 -0.54 -20.98 -8.10
C SER A 366 0.16 -20.34 -6.90
N ASN A 367 -0.12 -19.03 -6.73
CA ASN A 367 0.11 -18.34 -5.47
C ASN A 367 -0.79 -18.90 -4.36
N GLY A 368 -0.49 -18.51 -3.12
CA GLY A 368 -1.21 -18.98 -1.95
C GLY A 368 -0.73 -18.34 -0.65
N PRO A 369 -1.46 -18.53 0.46
CA PRO A 369 -1.15 -17.88 1.71
C PRO A 369 -0.05 -18.58 2.52
N ARG A 370 0.81 -17.78 3.13
CA ARG A 370 1.71 -18.14 4.24
C ARG A 370 2.73 -19.25 3.96
N ASP A 371 2.79 -20.25 4.85
CA ASP A 371 3.98 -21.06 5.15
C ASP A 371 3.96 -22.36 4.35
N PRO A 372 4.91 -22.58 3.42
CA PRO A 372 4.97 -23.81 2.64
C PRO A 372 5.24 -25.05 3.51
N SER A 373 5.84 -24.90 4.69
CA SER A 373 6.07 -26.02 5.62
C SER A 373 4.79 -26.54 6.28
N ALA A 374 3.70 -25.76 6.28
CA ALA A 374 2.42 -26.17 6.85
C ALA A 374 1.59 -27.07 5.90
N VAL A 375 2.06 -27.28 4.67
CA VAL A 375 1.32 -28.00 3.61
C VAL A 375 2.15 -29.14 3.00
N PRO A 376 2.60 -30.13 3.81
CA PRO A 376 3.45 -31.21 3.31
C PRO A 376 2.78 -32.03 2.19
N TYR A 377 1.45 -32.18 2.20
CA TYR A 377 0.71 -32.86 1.14
C TYR A 377 0.87 -32.18 -0.23
N ALA A 378 0.96 -30.85 -0.26
CA ALA A 378 1.14 -30.10 -1.49
C ALA A 378 2.56 -30.32 -2.04
N VAL A 379 3.57 -30.37 -1.16
CA VAL A 379 4.96 -30.70 -1.54
C VAL A 379 5.05 -32.10 -2.13
N GLU A 380 4.42 -33.10 -1.50
CA GLU A 380 4.40 -34.47 -2.03
C GLU A 380 3.68 -34.55 -3.38
N THR A 381 2.56 -33.85 -3.54
CA THR A 381 1.84 -33.75 -4.82
C THR A 381 2.73 -33.15 -5.92
N VAL A 382 3.48 -32.08 -5.60
CA VAL A 382 4.44 -31.46 -6.53
C VAL A 382 5.53 -32.48 -6.91
N LYS A 383 6.15 -33.13 -5.93
CA LYS A 383 7.19 -34.17 -6.16
C LYS A 383 6.72 -35.28 -7.08
N GLU A 384 5.48 -35.75 -6.91
CA GLU A 384 4.91 -36.79 -7.76
C GLU A 384 4.73 -36.37 -9.23
N ILE A 385 4.64 -35.07 -9.51
CA ILE A 385 4.47 -34.50 -10.86
C ILE A 385 5.81 -34.17 -11.52
N LEU A 386 6.84 -33.83 -10.72
CA LEU A 386 8.16 -33.43 -11.23
C LEU A 386 8.77 -34.47 -12.19
N GLY A 387 9.36 -33.99 -13.28
CA GLY A 387 9.99 -34.82 -14.31
C GLY A 387 9.02 -35.57 -15.24
N LYS A 388 7.71 -35.57 -14.97
CA LYS A 388 6.70 -36.21 -15.83
C LYS A 388 6.03 -35.24 -16.79
N LEU A 389 5.86 -33.99 -16.37
CA LEU A 389 5.21 -32.93 -17.12
C LEU A 389 5.99 -31.63 -16.96
N PRO A 390 5.87 -30.68 -17.91
CA PRO A 390 6.36 -29.34 -17.71
C PRO A 390 5.60 -28.63 -16.58
N VAL A 391 6.35 -27.94 -15.71
CA VAL A 391 5.80 -27.33 -14.49
C VAL A 391 6.17 -25.85 -14.39
N PHE A 392 5.18 -25.03 -14.06
CA PHE A 392 5.36 -23.63 -13.72
C PHE A 392 4.82 -23.31 -12.32
N GLY A 393 5.60 -22.59 -11.50
CA GLY A 393 5.18 -22.20 -10.14
C GLY A 393 5.26 -20.70 -9.90
N ILE A 394 4.25 -20.14 -9.24
CA ILE A 394 4.15 -18.71 -8.92
C ILE A 394 4.04 -18.53 -7.40
N CYS A 395 4.85 -17.66 -6.80
CA CYS A 395 4.83 -17.33 -5.36
C CYS A 395 4.87 -18.59 -4.46
N MET A 396 3.72 -19.03 -3.90
CA MET A 396 3.63 -20.29 -3.16
C MET A 396 4.08 -21.49 -4.01
N GLY A 397 3.68 -21.56 -5.28
CA GLY A 397 4.14 -22.60 -6.20
C GLY A 397 5.66 -22.61 -6.39
N HIS A 398 6.32 -21.45 -6.38
CA HIS A 398 7.79 -21.37 -6.41
C HIS A 398 8.44 -21.97 -5.16
N GLN A 399 7.86 -21.68 -3.99
CA GLN A 399 8.36 -22.19 -2.71
C GLN A 399 8.18 -23.70 -2.58
N LEU A 400 7.00 -24.21 -2.95
CA LEU A 400 6.72 -25.65 -2.96
C LEU A 400 7.60 -26.39 -3.95
N LEU A 401 7.90 -25.81 -5.11
CA LEU A 401 8.87 -26.38 -6.06
C LEU A 401 10.28 -26.43 -5.46
N GLY A 402 10.72 -25.36 -4.78
CA GLY A 402 11.99 -25.35 -4.08
C GLY A 402 12.10 -26.48 -3.05
N GLN A 403 11.05 -26.71 -2.26
CA GLN A 403 10.98 -27.80 -1.28
C GLN A 403 10.89 -29.19 -1.94
N ALA A 404 10.10 -29.33 -3.01
CA ALA A 404 9.95 -30.58 -3.74
C ALA A 404 11.27 -31.03 -4.39
N LEU A 405 12.12 -30.08 -4.80
CA LEU A 405 13.46 -30.32 -5.29
C LEU A 405 14.48 -30.65 -4.17
N GLY A 406 14.07 -30.66 -2.90
CA GLY A 406 14.94 -30.94 -1.75
C GLY A 406 15.60 -29.69 -1.14
N GLY A 407 15.25 -28.50 -1.61
CA GLY A 407 15.67 -27.24 -1.01
C GLY A 407 14.93 -26.90 0.29
N LYS A 408 15.40 -25.83 0.94
CA LYS A 408 14.85 -25.26 2.16
C LYS A 408 14.20 -23.91 1.87
N THR A 409 13.15 -23.61 2.63
CA THR A 409 12.50 -22.29 2.65
C THR A 409 12.68 -21.67 4.03
N PHE A 410 12.82 -20.36 4.09
CA PHE A 410 12.93 -19.64 5.35
C PHE A 410 11.95 -18.47 5.40
N LYS A 411 11.53 -18.11 6.62
CA LYS A 411 10.68 -16.95 6.86
C LYS A 411 11.53 -15.69 6.80
N MET A 412 11.12 -14.75 5.95
CA MET A 412 11.71 -13.43 5.86
C MET A 412 11.28 -12.58 7.06
N LYS A 413 12.07 -11.55 7.38
CA LYS A 413 11.79 -10.68 8.53
C LYS A 413 10.42 -10.01 8.45
N PHE A 414 10.11 -9.37 7.33
CA PHE A 414 8.84 -8.67 7.07
C PHE A 414 8.26 -8.97 5.68
N GLY A 415 8.91 -9.89 4.92
CA GLY A 415 8.48 -10.29 3.58
C GLY A 415 8.64 -9.20 2.51
N HIS A 416 8.12 -9.48 1.32
CA HIS A 416 8.00 -8.54 0.21
C HIS A 416 6.54 -8.39 -0.17
N HIS A 417 6.07 -7.15 -0.15
CA HIS A 417 4.65 -6.86 -0.24
C HIS A 417 4.43 -5.50 -0.91
N GLY A 418 4.62 -5.41 -2.22
CA GLY A 418 4.59 -4.13 -2.92
C GLY A 418 4.74 -4.29 -4.44
N GLY A 419 4.42 -3.22 -5.17
CA GLY A 419 4.47 -3.18 -6.64
C GLY A 419 5.73 -2.55 -7.23
N ASN A 420 6.78 -2.35 -6.43
CA ASN A 420 7.98 -1.60 -6.80
C ASN A 420 9.28 -2.40 -6.57
N HIS A 421 9.20 -3.72 -6.49
CA HIS A 421 10.36 -4.57 -6.22
C HIS A 421 11.18 -4.80 -7.48
N LEU A 422 12.46 -4.43 -7.45
CA LEU A 422 13.39 -4.59 -8.56
C LEU A 422 13.90 -6.03 -8.62
N ILE A 423 13.62 -6.71 -9.72
CA ILE A 423 14.08 -8.08 -10.00
C ILE A 423 15.05 -8.05 -11.16
N ARG A 424 16.19 -8.71 -11.00
CA ARG A 424 17.15 -8.91 -12.09
C ARG A 424 17.06 -10.34 -12.60
N ASN A 425 16.86 -10.49 -13.90
CA ASN A 425 17.06 -11.75 -14.62
C ASN A 425 18.56 -11.98 -14.80
N LEU A 426 19.08 -13.07 -14.23
CA LEU A 426 20.51 -13.38 -14.26
C LEU A 426 21.01 -13.86 -15.62
N ARG A 427 20.13 -14.38 -16.48
CA ARG A 427 20.51 -14.86 -17.82
C ARG A 427 20.67 -13.72 -18.81
N SER A 428 19.77 -12.73 -18.77
CA SER A 428 19.78 -11.59 -19.69
C SER A 428 20.44 -10.34 -19.11
N GLY A 429 20.56 -10.23 -17.78
CA GLY A 429 20.96 -9.02 -17.08
C GLY A 429 19.86 -7.96 -16.98
N HIS A 430 18.69 -8.20 -17.57
CA HIS A 430 17.56 -7.27 -17.57
C HIS A 430 16.99 -7.08 -16.16
N VAL A 431 16.52 -5.86 -15.87
CA VAL A 431 15.88 -5.52 -14.60
C VAL A 431 14.42 -5.16 -14.84
N GLU A 432 13.55 -5.72 -14.04
CA GLU A 432 12.10 -5.58 -14.10
C GLU A 432 11.59 -5.05 -12.76
N ILE A 433 10.55 -4.24 -12.79
CA ILE A 433 9.80 -3.90 -11.59
C ILE A 433 8.70 -4.95 -11.43
N SER A 434 8.47 -5.45 -10.21
CA SER A 434 7.57 -6.57 -9.94
C SER A 434 6.61 -6.29 -8.79
N ALA A 435 5.46 -6.96 -8.84
CA ALA A 435 4.56 -7.11 -7.71
C ALA A 435 4.92 -8.34 -6.88
N GLN A 436 5.06 -8.15 -5.57
CA GLN A 436 5.39 -9.21 -4.62
C GLN A 436 4.43 -9.22 -3.46
N ASN A 437 4.08 -10.42 -3.01
CA ASN A 437 3.28 -10.67 -1.82
C ASN A 437 3.70 -12.02 -1.22
N HIS A 438 4.79 -12.03 -0.45
CA HIS A 438 5.27 -13.25 0.20
C HIS A 438 6.10 -12.97 1.45
N ASN A 439 6.01 -13.87 2.44
CA ASN A 439 6.77 -13.83 3.68
C ASN A 439 7.89 -14.88 3.77
N TYR A 440 7.99 -15.75 2.76
CA TYR A 440 8.95 -16.84 2.73
C TYR A 440 9.75 -16.77 1.42
N ALA A 441 10.98 -17.25 1.47
CA ALA A 441 11.85 -17.34 0.31
C ALA A 441 12.55 -18.70 0.28
N VAL A 442 12.91 -19.15 -0.92
CA VAL A 442 13.74 -20.35 -1.12
C VAL A 442 15.20 -19.98 -0.89
N ASP A 443 15.92 -20.81 -0.13
CA ASP A 443 17.37 -20.69 0.03
C ASP A 443 18.08 -21.34 -1.17
N PRO A 444 18.71 -20.55 -2.07
CA PRO A 444 19.35 -21.10 -3.25
C PRO A 444 20.55 -22.00 -2.92
N ALA A 445 21.21 -21.82 -1.78
CA ALA A 445 22.36 -22.65 -1.38
C ALA A 445 21.95 -24.06 -0.95
N SER A 446 20.66 -24.27 -0.69
CA SER A 446 20.11 -25.57 -0.27
C SER A 446 19.60 -26.43 -1.43
N LEU A 447 19.56 -25.89 -2.65
CA LEU A 447 19.03 -26.58 -3.82
C LEU A 447 20.04 -27.60 -4.39
N PRO A 448 19.57 -28.69 -5.01
CA PRO A 448 20.45 -29.68 -5.62
C PRO A 448 21.15 -29.13 -6.88
N GLU A 449 22.21 -29.82 -7.28
CA GLU A 449 22.93 -29.52 -8.52
C GLU A 449 22.02 -29.59 -9.76
N GLY A 450 22.19 -28.66 -10.67
CA GLY A 450 21.40 -28.54 -11.90
C GLY A 450 20.18 -27.61 -11.79
N VAL A 451 19.78 -27.20 -10.58
CA VAL A 451 18.79 -26.13 -10.38
C VAL A 451 19.48 -24.79 -10.49
N GLU A 452 19.03 -23.97 -11.43
CA GLU A 452 19.57 -22.64 -11.69
C GLU A 452 18.71 -21.56 -11.03
N VAL A 453 19.35 -20.63 -10.31
CA VAL A 453 18.70 -19.37 -9.93
C VAL A 453 18.61 -18.49 -11.16
N THR A 454 17.40 -18.14 -11.57
CA THR A 454 17.16 -17.34 -12.78
C THR A 454 16.93 -15.87 -12.47
N HIS A 455 16.38 -15.56 -11.30
CA HIS A 455 16.03 -14.20 -10.90
C HIS A 455 16.41 -13.94 -9.45
N ILE A 456 16.85 -12.72 -9.16
CA ILE A 456 17.14 -12.25 -7.81
C ILE A 456 16.46 -10.91 -7.55
N ASN A 457 16.06 -10.68 -6.31
CA ASN A 457 15.59 -9.37 -5.86
C ASN A 457 16.81 -8.47 -5.56
N LEU A 458 16.84 -7.28 -6.16
CA LEU A 458 17.97 -6.35 -6.03
C LEU A 458 18.00 -5.60 -4.70
N ASN A 459 16.90 -5.58 -3.94
CA ASN A 459 16.84 -4.90 -2.65
C ASN A 459 17.55 -5.69 -1.55
N ASP A 460 17.49 -7.03 -1.59
CA ASP A 460 17.98 -7.89 -0.51
C ASP A 460 18.76 -9.14 -0.97
N GLY A 461 18.84 -9.38 -2.28
CA GLY A 461 19.55 -10.53 -2.85
C GLY A 461 18.80 -11.86 -2.76
N SER A 462 17.53 -11.86 -2.32
CA SER A 462 16.74 -13.09 -2.20
C SER A 462 16.44 -13.73 -3.56
N CYS A 463 16.26 -15.05 -3.55
CA CYS A 463 15.89 -15.82 -4.74
C CYS A 463 14.49 -15.40 -5.21
N ALA A 464 14.39 -14.98 -6.48
CA ALA A 464 13.15 -14.54 -7.10
C ALA A 464 12.68 -15.45 -8.24
N GLY A 465 13.48 -16.46 -8.61
CA GLY A 465 13.11 -17.40 -9.67
C GLY A 465 14.09 -18.55 -9.82
N LEU A 466 13.56 -19.70 -10.22
CA LEU A 466 14.32 -20.94 -10.43
C LEU A 466 14.01 -21.52 -11.81
N ALA A 467 14.96 -22.26 -12.35
CA ALA A 467 14.74 -23.15 -13.49
C ALA A 467 15.50 -24.45 -13.28
N TYR A 468 14.88 -25.56 -13.68
CA TYR A 468 15.56 -26.85 -13.78
C TYR A 468 15.28 -27.46 -15.15
N PRO A 469 16.13 -27.16 -16.16
CA PRO A 469 15.90 -27.58 -17.53
C PRO A 469 15.75 -29.09 -17.69
N ALA A 470 16.52 -29.89 -16.94
CA ALA A 470 16.48 -31.35 -17.00
C ALA A 470 15.11 -31.95 -16.63
N GLN A 471 14.28 -31.22 -15.88
CA GLN A 471 12.94 -31.65 -15.47
C GLN A 471 11.82 -30.75 -16.01
N ASN A 472 12.12 -29.84 -16.94
CA ASN A 472 11.17 -28.86 -17.49
C ASN A 472 10.46 -28.02 -16.42
N ILE A 473 11.20 -27.57 -15.41
CA ILE A 473 10.67 -26.76 -14.30
C ILE A 473 11.09 -25.31 -14.47
N MET A 474 10.16 -24.39 -14.29
CA MET A 474 10.43 -22.97 -14.10
C MET A 474 9.54 -22.42 -12.97
N SER A 475 10.04 -21.48 -12.20
CA SER A 475 9.21 -20.82 -11.18
C SER A 475 9.67 -19.42 -10.90
N LEU A 476 8.74 -18.58 -10.45
CA LEU A 476 8.99 -17.20 -10.05
C LEU A 476 8.34 -16.90 -8.70
N GLN A 477 9.05 -16.20 -7.84
CA GLN A 477 8.57 -15.81 -6.52
C GLN A 477 7.58 -14.63 -6.59
N TYR A 478 7.65 -13.83 -7.65
CA TYR A 478 6.83 -12.64 -7.87
C TYR A 478 5.66 -12.92 -8.83
N HIS A 479 4.72 -11.99 -8.87
CA HIS A 479 3.45 -12.11 -9.58
C HIS A 479 3.53 -11.54 -11.00
N LEU A 480 3.63 -12.43 -12.00
CA LEU A 480 3.72 -12.08 -13.43
C LEU A 480 2.41 -11.53 -14.01
N GLU A 481 1.28 -11.96 -13.44
CA GLU A 481 -0.04 -11.64 -13.95
C GLU A 481 -0.32 -10.15 -13.89
N ALA A 482 0.38 -9.41 -13.01
CA ALA A 482 0.21 -7.98 -12.78
C ALA A 482 -1.29 -7.60 -12.78
N SER A 483 -1.93 -7.89 -11.66
CA SER A 483 -3.19 -7.30 -11.21
C SER A 483 -2.84 -6.83 -9.82
N LEU A 484 -2.36 -5.58 -9.76
CA LEU A 484 -1.26 -5.04 -8.93
C LEU A 484 0.11 -5.04 -9.62
N GLY A 485 0.68 -3.85 -9.78
CA GLY A 485 2.07 -3.64 -10.18
C GLY A 485 2.30 -3.40 -11.68
N PRO A 486 3.54 -3.08 -12.08
CA PRO A 486 3.89 -2.70 -13.44
C PRO A 486 3.82 -3.87 -14.42
N HIS A 487 3.40 -3.58 -15.64
CA HIS A 487 3.37 -4.52 -16.76
C HIS A 487 4.67 -4.49 -17.57
N ASP A 488 5.84 -4.31 -16.94
CA ASP A 488 7.14 -4.22 -17.63
C ASP A 488 7.43 -5.46 -18.50
N LEU A 489 6.71 -6.56 -18.25
CA LEU A 489 6.74 -7.80 -19.00
C LEU A 489 5.83 -7.84 -20.24
N GLY A 490 4.93 -6.88 -20.42
CA GLY A 490 3.91 -6.86 -21.48
C GLY A 490 4.45 -6.59 -22.89
N ASN A 491 5.63 -5.98 -23.02
CA ASN A 491 6.20 -5.60 -24.31
C ASN A 491 7.49 -6.37 -24.63
N GLY A 492 7.34 -7.60 -25.15
CA GLY A 492 8.45 -8.30 -25.79
C GLY A 492 8.10 -9.70 -26.23
N ASN A 493 8.68 -10.15 -27.35
CA ASN A 493 8.65 -11.54 -27.84
C ASN A 493 9.32 -12.57 -26.89
N GLY A 494 9.57 -12.19 -25.63
CA GLY A 494 10.19 -12.96 -24.55
C GLY A 494 9.46 -12.75 -23.21
N HIS A 495 8.14 -12.61 -23.20
CA HIS A 495 7.34 -12.58 -21.98
C HIS A 495 7.56 -13.88 -21.17
N PRO A 496 7.78 -13.91 -19.84
CA PRO A 496 8.01 -15.13 -19.06
C PRO A 496 6.89 -16.17 -19.14
N LEU A 497 5.61 -15.77 -19.28
CA LEU A 497 4.51 -16.69 -19.68
C LEU A 497 4.68 -17.23 -21.12
N SER A 498 5.13 -16.41 -22.07
CA SER A 498 5.44 -16.89 -23.44
C SER A 498 6.73 -17.72 -23.49
N LEU A 499 7.70 -17.45 -22.61
CA LEU A 499 8.99 -18.12 -22.48
C LEU A 499 8.82 -19.40 -21.67
N SER A 500 7.95 -19.44 -20.66
CA SER A 500 7.55 -20.66 -19.95
C SER A 500 6.63 -21.50 -20.81
N LEU A 501 5.66 -20.97 -21.54
CA LEU A 501 4.90 -21.71 -22.56
C LEU A 501 5.81 -22.13 -23.73
N SER A 502 6.83 -21.34 -24.08
CA SER A 502 7.85 -21.72 -25.07
C SER A 502 8.86 -22.73 -24.52
N LEU A 503 9.16 -22.75 -23.23
CA LEU A 503 10.05 -23.72 -22.59
C LEU A 503 9.32 -25.02 -22.26
N THR A 504 8.02 -24.94 -21.99
CA THR A 504 7.13 -26.09 -21.75
C THR A 504 6.58 -26.70 -23.06
N CYS A 505 6.51 -25.94 -24.16
CA CYS A 505 6.04 -26.44 -25.47
C CYS A 505 7.04 -26.31 -26.63
N THR A 506 8.23 -25.74 -26.44
CA THR A 506 9.22 -25.54 -27.52
C THR A 506 10.65 -25.86 -27.05
N TYR A 507 10.93 -27.15 -26.86
CA TYR A 507 12.14 -27.67 -27.51
C TYR A 507 11.86 -27.65 -29.02
N ARG A 508 12.13 -26.51 -29.69
CA ARG A 508 12.53 -26.60 -31.10
C ARG A 508 14.01 -26.94 -31.07
N ILE A 509 14.27 -28.23 -31.22
CA ILE A 509 15.51 -28.74 -31.80
C ILE A 509 15.67 -28.00 -33.13
N ASN A 510 16.45 -26.92 -33.14
CA ASN A 510 17.13 -26.49 -34.35
C ASN A 510 18.53 -27.09 -34.28
N LEU A 511 18.62 -28.37 -34.68
CA LEU A 511 19.81 -28.86 -35.35
C LEU A 511 19.91 -28.09 -36.66
N HIS A 512 20.96 -27.28 -36.83
CA HIS A 512 21.71 -27.27 -38.10
C HIS A 512 23.10 -26.65 -37.89
N PRO A 513 24.08 -27.09 -38.69
CA PRO A 513 25.50 -27.16 -38.34
C PRO A 513 26.28 -25.90 -38.73
N LEU A 514 27.48 -25.83 -38.14
CA LEU A 514 28.58 -24.86 -38.22
C LEU A 514 28.53 -23.75 -37.18
#